data_AF-A0A3S3MPX3-F1
#
_entry.id   AF-A0A3S3MPX3-F1
#
_cell.length_a   1.000
_cell.length_b   1.000
_cell.length_c   1.000
_cell.angle_alpha   90.00
_cell.angle_beta   90.00
_cell.angle_gamma   90.00
#
_symmetry.space_group_name_H-M   'P 1'
#
loop_
_entity.id
_entity.type
_entity.pdbx_description
1 polymer ?
#
loop_
_entity_poly.entity_id
_entity_poly.type
_entity_poly.pdbx_seq_one_letter_code
_entity_poly.pdbx_strand_id
1 'polypeptide(L)'
;MDCAARGTGTPCTGPATRRCGHCGAVAYCSLSHQISDWNNHKEECSRLEQQMRHADILHDFPFTYSTDATLQVSAKQMTRCSFLATRGLRHIGLWKYECGCHHPIASSEYLRINDDWNLPSALCPCTEPRDPVPINLSDWKDYYQWRCLPLHSPVALLLHWPLTIYQSIQLSATRRSSLEVNGTLHIHYLGPEKELLQLAVFGELHALFPHLEVHIELIGPAVPQFRDGERINLCNYAHCLDLDCTCKSSSENRSWGVSNSNATKVTLRLRKGYYHDCYRDIVKDSFPDIIVASNAGIAAYSDWLPTIELIRERDVPAIFSDFCEEAAHLAARCITAVTGRPLTVPIQVNPFRQPMAVEDTVLYLPSYSNCFLFGM
;
A
#
# COMPACT_ATOMS: atom_id res chain seq x y z
N MET A 1 22.65 -4.13 0.85
CA MET A 1 22.53 -5.30 -0.02
C MET A 1 23.25 -6.44 0.63
N ASP A 2 22.51 -7.51 0.86
CA ASP A 2 23.05 -8.76 1.38
C ASP A 2 23.65 -9.57 0.23
N CYS A 3 24.61 -10.44 0.56
CA CYS A 3 25.14 -11.38 -0.42
C CYS A 3 24.08 -12.43 -0.73
N ALA A 4 23.74 -12.62 -1.99
CA ALA A 4 22.73 -13.63 -2.38
C ALA A 4 23.15 -15.07 -2.03
N ALA A 5 24.46 -15.33 -1.99
CA ALA A 5 25.01 -16.62 -1.57
C ALA A 5 25.25 -16.70 -0.04
N ARG A 6 24.67 -15.80 0.76
CA ARG A 6 24.86 -15.81 2.21
C ARG A 6 24.35 -17.12 2.79
N GLY A 7 25.19 -17.79 3.58
CA GLY A 7 24.88 -19.09 4.17
C GLY A 7 25.25 -20.29 3.30
N THR A 8 25.74 -20.09 2.07
CA THR A 8 26.20 -21.19 1.22
C THR A 8 27.71 -21.41 1.37
N GLY A 9 28.09 -22.54 1.96
CA GLY A 9 29.46 -23.08 1.95
C GLY A 9 30.51 -22.33 2.77
N THR A 10 30.77 -21.05 2.45
CA THR A 10 31.82 -20.23 3.08
C THR A 10 31.27 -18.93 3.65
N PRO A 11 31.86 -18.39 4.73
CA PRO A 11 31.44 -17.10 5.30
C PRO A 11 31.54 -15.95 4.30
N CYS A 12 30.67 -14.95 4.46
CA CYS A 12 30.77 -13.71 3.67
C CYS A 12 32.06 -12.97 4.01
N THR A 13 32.75 -12.47 2.98
CA THR A 13 34.03 -11.76 3.09
C THR A 13 33.89 -10.25 3.26
N GLY A 14 32.66 -9.72 3.22
CA GLY A 14 32.38 -8.29 3.28
C GLY A 14 31.01 -7.94 2.70
N PRO A 15 30.75 -6.63 2.47
CA PRO A 15 29.50 -6.18 1.86
C PRO A 15 29.36 -6.67 0.40
N ALA A 16 28.12 -6.90 -0.04
CA ALA A 16 27.83 -7.35 -1.38
C ALA A 16 27.88 -6.20 -2.40
N THR A 17 29.08 -5.91 -2.89
CA THR A 17 29.33 -4.82 -3.85
C THR A 17 29.41 -5.31 -5.30
N ARG A 18 29.59 -6.62 -5.53
CA ARG A 18 29.68 -7.20 -6.87
C ARG A 18 28.29 -7.53 -7.40
N ARG A 19 27.83 -6.81 -8.41
CA ARG A 19 26.55 -7.11 -9.10
C ARG A 19 26.75 -8.20 -10.15
N CYS A 20 25.73 -9.02 -10.38
CA CYS A 20 25.69 -9.91 -11.53
C CYS A 20 25.82 -9.08 -12.82
N GLY A 21 26.80 -9.39 -13.67
CA GLY A 21 27.08 -8.62 -14.88
C GLY A 21 26.02 -8.72 -15.97
N HIS A 22 25.10 -9.68 -15.87
CA HIS A 22 24.02 -9.87 -16.83
C HIS A 22 22.75 -9.15 -16.35
N CYS A 23 22.12 -9.63 -15.27
CA CYS A 23 20.87 -9.05 -14.79
C CYS A 23 21.05 -7.74 -14.02
N GLY A 24 22.21 -7.49 -13.41
CA GLY A 24 22.42 -6.36 -12.49
C GLY A 24 21.61 -6.43 -11.18
N ALA A 25 20.56 -7.23 -11.06
CA ALA A 25 19.68 -7.22 -9.89
C ALA A 25 20.29 -7.83 -8.62
N VAL A 26 21.18 -8.83 -8.76
CA VAL A 26 21.71 -9.63 -7.63
C VAL A 26 23.12 -9.19 -7.25
N ALA A 27 23.44 -9.21 -5.95
CA ALA A 27 24.70 -8.78 -5.37
C ALA A 27 25.45 -9.89 -4.63
N TYR A 28 26.78 -9.88 -4.72
CA TYR A 28 27.67 -10.86 -4.10
C TYR A 28 28.83 -10.16 -3.38
N CYS A 29 29.32 -10.75 -2.29
CA CYS A 29 30.50 -10.26 -1.59
C CYS A 29 31.82 -10.73 -2.24
N SER A 30 31.77 -11.76 -3.10
CA SER A 30 32.95 -12.32 -3.78
C SER A 30 32.58 -13.02 -5.09
N LEU A 31 33.59 -13.26 -5.96
CA LEU A 31 33.44 -14.09 -7.16
C LEU A 31 33.07 -15.54 -6.81
N SER A 32 33.64 -16.09 -5.73
CA SER A 32 33.35 -17.45 -5.28
C SER A 32 31.87 -17.63 -4.94
N HIS A 33 31.27 -16.66 -4.22
CA HIS A 33 29.85 -16.66 -3.90
C HIS A 33 28.96 -16.54 -5.13
N GLN A 34 29.34 -15.72 -6.11
CA GLN A 34 28.60 -15.65 -7.37
C GLN A 34 28.65 -16.97 -8.16
N ILE A 35 29.81 -17.65 -8.20
CA ILE A 35 29.93 -18.96 -8.87
C ILE A 35 29.09 -20.02 -8.13
N SER A 36 29.13 -20.00 -6.80
CA SER A 36 28.37 -20.93 -5.96
C SER A 36 26.86 -20.79 -6.13
N ASP A 37 26.37 -19.55 -6.23
CA ASP A 37 24.95 -19.25 -6.38
C ASP A 37 24.42 -19.42 -7.82
N TRP A 38 25.31 -19.58 -8.80
CA TRP A 38 24.92 -19.60 -10.21
C TRP A 38 23.86 -20.66 -10.54
N ASN A 39 23.89 -21.83 -9.90
CA ASN A 39 22.89 -22.87 -10.15
C ASN A 39 21.48 -22.47 -9.72
N ASN A 40 21.34 -21.62 -8.70
CA ASN A 40 20.04 -21.09 -8.27
C ASN A 40 19.67 -19.87 -9.12
N HIS A 41 20.62 -18.94 -9.30
CA HIS A 41 20.36 -17.68 -9.98
C HIS A 41 20.14 -17.82 -11.50
N LYS A 42 20.71 -18.84 -12.15
CA LYS A 42 20.73 -18.98 -13.61
C LYS A 42 19.33 -18.92 -14.24
N GLU A 43 18.34 -19.57 -13.62
CA GLU A 43 16.96 -19.60 -14.12
C GLU A 43 16.26 -18.24 -13.96
N GLU A 44 16.65 -17.47 -12.94
CA GLU A 44 16.07 -16.17 -12.62
C GLU A 44 16.76 -15.03 -13.37
N CYS A 45 18.03 -15.21 -13.76
CA CYS A 45 18.90 -14.16 -14.28
C CYS A 45 18.29 -13.42 -15.48
N SER A 46 17.81 -14.14 -16.50
CA SER A 46 17.20 -13.52 -17.69
C SER A 46 15.92 -12.77 -17.37
N ARG A 47 15.13 -13.28 -16.43
CA ARG A 47 13.88 -12.64 -15.98
C ARG A 47 14.17 -11.36 -15.20
N LEU A 48 15.12 -11.41 -14.28
CA LEU A 48 15.57 -10.25 -13.50
C LEU A 48 16.19 -9.17 -14.41
N GLU A 49 16.90 -9.56 -15.47
CA GLU A 49 17.39 -8.63 -16.48
C GLU A 49 16.24 -7.89 -17.16
N GLN A 50 15.20 -8.62 -17.58
CA GLN A 50 14.02 -8.01 -18.19
C GLN A 50 13.34 -7.01 -17.24
N GLN A 51 13.14 -7.39 -15.98
CA GLN A 51 12.54 -6.51 -14.97
C GLN A 51 13.39 -5.26 -14.72
N MET A 52 14.72 -5.38 -14.72
CA MET A 52 15.64 -4.24 -14.60
C MET A 52 15.51 -3.25 -15.76
N ARG A 53 15.10 -3.69 -16.96
CA ARG A 53 14.85 -2.78 -18.09
C ARG A 53 13.62 -1.89 -17.89
N HIS A 54 12.71 -2.24 -16.97
CA HIS A 54 11.55 -1.41 -16.63
C HIS A 54 11.87 -0.31 -15.60
N ALA A 55 13.11 -0.22 -15.12
CA ALA A 55 13.47 0.69 -14.03
C ALA A 55 13.13 2.16 -14.31
N ASP A 56 13.42 2.65 -15.51
CA ASP A 56 13.16 4.06 -15.86
C ASP A 56 11.67 4.40 -15.75
N ILE A 57 10.79 3.50 -16.18
CA ILE A 57 9.33 3.65 -16.09
C ILE A 57 8.88 3.62 -14.61
N LEU A 58 9.48 2.76 -13.79
CA LEU A 58 9.14 2.66 -12.37
C LEU A 58 9.61 3.87 -11.56
N HIS A 59 10.68 4.53 -11.99
CA HIS A 59 11.19 5.77 -11.39
C HIS A 59 10.43 7.03 -11.84
N ASP A 60 9.61 6.93 -12.90
CA ASP A 60 8.86 8.06 -13.44
C ASP A 60 7.67 8.43 -12.56
N PHE A 61 7.79 9.57 -11.88
CA PHE A 61 6.78 10.17 -11.04
C PHE A 61 6.70 11.68 -11.31
N PRO A 62 5.50 12.29 -11.26
CA PRO A 62 5.31 13.70 -11.61
C PRO A 62 5.78 14.68 -10.52
N PHE A 63 6.36 14.22 -9.42
CA PHE A 63 6.65 15.06 -8.26
C PHE A 63 7.96 15.83 -8.38
N THR A 64 8.00 17.04 -7.80
CA THR A 64 9.23 17.83 -7.75
C THR A 64 10.30 17.20 -6.86
N TYR A 65 9.91 16.24 -6.02
CA TYR A 65 10.79 15.50 -5.12
C TYR A 65 11.14 14.09 -5.62
N SER A 66 10.75 13.72 -6.85
CA SER A 66 10.96 12.36 -7.38
C SER A 66 12.43 11.94 -7.30
N THR A 67 13.37 12.77 -7.73
CA THR A 67 14.82 12.45 -7.67
C THR A 67 15.30 12.16 -6.25
N ASP A 68 14.85 12.97 -5.28
CA ASP A 68 15.20 12.81 -3.86
C ASP A 68 14.62 11.52 -3.29
N ALA A 69 13.34 11.23 -3.57
CA ALA A 69 12.61 10.10 -3.02
C ALA A 69 12.88 8.77 -3.74
N THR A 70 13.43 8.80 -4.95
CA THR A 70 13.75 7.60 -5.73
C THR A 70 15.26 7.41 -5.85
N LEU A 71 15.91 8.10 -6.78
CA LEU A 71 17.31 7.88 -7.15
C LEU A 71 18.27 8.10 -5.98
N GLN A 72 18.09 9.17 -5.19
CA GLN A 72 18.96 9.42 -4.04
C GLN A 72 18.74 8.43 -2.89
N VAL A 73 17.51 7.94 -2.70
CA VAL A 73 17.22 6.85 -1.75
C VAL A 73 17.88 5.55 -2.21
N SER A 74 17.72 5.17 -3.47
CA SER A 74 18.38 3.98 -4.05
C SER A 74 19.90 4.08 -4.01
N ALA A 75 20.47 5.28 -4.16
CA ALA A 75 21.89 5.55 -4.04
C ALA A 75 22.39 5.66 -2.58
N LYS A 76 21.51 5.51 -1.59
CA LYS A 76 21.80 5.68 -0.15
C LYS A 76 22.35 7.06 0.22
N GLN A 77 22.04 8.07 -0.60
CA GLN A 77 22.41 9.47 -0.37
C GLN A 77 21.32 10.21 0.42
N MET A 78 20.08 9.75 0.33
CA MET A 78 18.96 10.19 1.13
C MET A 78 18.30 9.00 1.81
N THR A 79 17.75 9.22 3.00
CA THR A 79 16.86 8.27 3.68
C THR A 79 15.48 8.87 3.83
N ARG A 80 14.45 8.04 3.99
CA ARG A 80 13.08 8.41 4.32
C ARG A 80 13.00 9.24 5.58
N CYS A 81 13.79 8.89 6.60
CA CYS A 81 13.94 9.72 7.79
C CYS A 81 14.41 11.14 7.43
N SER A 82 15.51 11.27 6.69
CA SER A 82 16.05 12.58 6.32
C SER A 82 15.12 13.36 5.39
N PHE A 83 14.44 12.68 4.45
CA PHE A 83 13.46 13.26 3.54
C PHE A 83 12.28 13.90 4.29
N LEU A 84 11.79 13.22 5.33
CA LEU A 84 10.70 13.74 6.17
C LEU A 84 11.20 14.83 7.11
N ALA A 85 12.43 14.69 7.63
CA ALA A 85 13.04 15.69 8.51
C ALA A 85 13.22 17.05 7.80
N THR A 86 13.68 17.06 6.55
CA THR A 86 13.84 18.29 5.75
C THR A 86 12.50 19.00 5.47
N ARG A 87 11.39 18.27 5.60
CA ARG A 87 10.02 18.78 5.42
C ARG A 87 9.30 19.06 6.74
N GLY A 88 9.96 18.83 7.88
CA GLY A 88 9.35 18.99 9.21
C GLY A 88 8.25 17.97 9.53
N LEU A 89 8.15 16.87 8.77
CA LEU A 89 7.10 15.85 8.90
C LEU A 89 7.53 14.63 9.72
N ARG A 90 8.76 14.63 10.22
CA ARG A 90 9.29 13.48 10.96
C ARG A 90 8.59 13.32 12.32
N HIS A 91 8.04 12.15 12.59
CA HIS A 91 7.45 11.75 13.89
C HIS A 91 6.18 12.49 14.32
N ILE A 92 5.50 13.16 13.40
CA ILE A 92 4.28 13.94 13.69
C ILE A 92 3.11 13.46 12.84
N GLY A 93 1.90 13.57 13.39
CA GLY A 93 0.68 13.28 12.64
C GLY A 93 0.69 11.91 11.94
N LEU A 94 0.03 11.87 10.79
CA LEU A 94 -0.02 10.70 9.92
C LEU A 94 1.34 10.16 9.47
N TRP A 95 2.40 10.98 9.55
CA TRP A 95 3.76 10.67 9.13
C TRP A 95 4.59 9.95 10.19
N LYS A 96 4.06 9.82 11.40
CA LYS A 96 4.82 9.42 12.58
C LYS A 96 5.61 8.11 12.39
N TYR A 97 5.04 7.19 11.62
CA TYR A 97 5.55 5.83 11.41
C TYR A 97 6.11 5.61 10.00
N GLU A 98 6.35 6.67 9.24
CA GLU A 98 6.97 6.54 7.92
C GLU A 98 8.43 6.11 8.01
N CYS A 99 9.19 6.54 9.02
CA CYS A 99 10.54 6.02 9.32
C CYS A 99 10.54 5.15 10.58
N GLY A 100 11.41 4.12 10.60
CA GLY A 100 11.71 3.33 11.80
C GLY A 100 12.64 4.03 12.81
N CYS A 101 12.94 5.31 12.59
CA CYS A 101 13.85 6.07 13.42
C CYS A 101 13.26 6.46 14.79
N HIS A 102 11.95 6.27 14.96
CA HIS A 102 11.27 6.33 16.25
C HIS A 102 11.24 4.93 16.86
N HIS A 103 11.69 4.78 18.09
CA HIS A 103 11.31 3.64 18.92
C HIS A 103 10.09 4.03 19.75
N PRO A 104 8.87 3.59 19.39
CA PRO A 104 7.70 3.88 20.19
C PRO A 104 7.77 3.15 21.53
N ILE A 105 7.41 3.84 22.61
CA ILE A 105 7.17 3.23 23.92
C ILE A 105 5.76 2.62 23.87
N ALA A 106 5.63 1.36 24.27
CA ALA A 106 4.50 0.47 23.96
C ALA A 106 3.07 0.98 24.33
N SER A 107 2.09 0.37 23.63
CA SER A 107 0.64 0.24 23.91
C SER A 107 -0.30 1.45 23.79
N SER A 108 0.13 2.68 24.10
CA SER A 108 -0.79 3.84 24.11
C SER A 108 -1.10 4.41 22.71
N GLU A 109 -0.26 4.11 21.72
CA GLU A 109 -0.26 4.80 20.43
C GLU A 109 -1.37 4.40 19.47
N TYR A 110 -1.95 3.21 19.66
CA TYR A 110 -3.07 2.70 18.86
C TYR A 110 -4.44 3.18 19.39
N LEU A 111 -4.48 3.92 20.49
CA LEU A 111 -5.72 4.32 21.16
C LEU A 111 -6.39 5.55 20.53
N ARG A 112 -5.65 6.34 19.74
CA ARG A 112 -6.20 7.51 19.04
C ARG A 112 -5.89 7.42 17.55
N ILE A 113 -6.92 7.58 16.74
CA ILE A 113 -6.75 7.78 15.31
C ILE A 113 -5.95 9.06 15.13
N ASN A 114 -4.86 8.97 14.40
CA ASN A 114 -4.13 10.13 13.96
C ASN A 114 -4.82 10.68 12.72
N ASP A 115 -5.34 11.90 12.82
CA ASP A 115 -6.14 12.55 11.79
C ASP A 115 -5.54 13.90 11.37
N ASP A 116 -4.27 14.17 11.65
CA ASP A 116 -3.61 15.43 11.27
C ASP A 116 -2.54 15.22 10.18
N TRP A 117 -2.73 15.90 9.05
CA TRP A 117 -1.72 15.99 7.99
C TRP A 117 -0.47 16.75 8.41
N ASN A 118 -0.54 17.63 9.41
CA ASN A 118 0.58 18.52 9.76
C ASN A 118 1.14 19.28 8.53
N LEU A 119 0.25 19.61 7.60
CA LEU A 119 0.52 20.35 6.38
C LEU A 119 -0.49 21.52 6.27
N PRO A 120 -0.10 22.67 5.68
CA PRO A 120 -1.05 23.70 5.29
C PRO A 120 -2.17 23.14 4.40
N SER A 121 -3.35 23.77 4.43
CA SER A 121 -4.52 23.32 3.66
C SER A 121 -4.26 23.25 2.16
N ALA A 122 -3.38 24.12 1.64
CA ALA A 122 -2.97 24.11 0.24
C ALA A 122 -2.14 22.88 -0.18
N LEU A 123 -1.61 22.12 0.80
CA LEU A 123 -0.75 20.96 0.55
C LEU A 123 -1.41 19.64 0.93
N CYS A 124 -2.66 19.63 1.42
CA CYS A 124 -3.30 18.38 1.81
C CYS A 124 -4.79 18.33 1.49
N PRO A 125 -5.32 17.12 1.22
CA PRO A 125 -6.72 16.89 0.90
C PRO A 125 -7.61 16.96 2.15
N CYS A 126 -7.67 18.10 2.83
CA CYS A 126 -8.40 18.26 4.10
C CYS A 126 -9.87 18.67 3.96
N THR A 127 -10.35 18.89 2.73
CA THR A 127 -11.72 19.33 2.42
C THR A 127 -12.27 18.60 1.21
N GLU A 128 -13.59 18.69 1.01
CA GLU A 128 -14.27 18.13 -0.17
C GLU A 128 -13.61 18.59 -1.48
N PRO A 129 -13.54 17.71 -2.50
CA PRO A 129 -13.07 18.11 -3.82
C PRO A 129 -14.00 19.18 -4.42
N ARG A 130 -13.42 20.08 -5.23
CA ARG A 130 -14.19 21.17 -5.87
C ARG A 130 -15.07 20.66 -7.01
N ASP A 131 -14.57 19.66 -7.72
CA ASP A 131 -15.21 19.05 -8.86
C ASP A 131 -15.49 17.57 -8.57
N PRO A 132 -16.54 16.98 -9.18
CA PRO A 132 -16.78 15.55 -9.11
C PRO A 132 -15.54 14.75 -9.55
N VAL A 133 -15.37 13.55 -8.99
CA VAL A 133 -14.28 12.66 -9.39
C VAL A 133 -14.32 12.41 -10.91
N PRO A 134 -13.20 12.56 -11.63
CA PRO A 134 -13.15 12.22 -13.05
C PRO A 134 -13.56 10.77 -13.30
N ILE A 135 -14.13 10.50 -14.48
CA ILE A 135 -14.55 9.14 -14.88
C ILE A 135 -13.39 8.14 -14.75
N ASN A 136 -12.17 8.58 -15.03
CA ASN A 136 -10.97 7.78 -14.87
C ASN A 136 -9.82 8.65 -14.34
N LEU A 137 -9.42 8.43 -13.08
CA LEU A 137 -8.16 8.94 -12.55
C LEU A 137 -7.05 7.98 -12.96
N SER A 138 -6.19 8.39 -13.89
CA SER A 138 -5.24 7.47 -14.52
C SER A 138 -3.90 7.40 -13.78
N ASP A 139 -3.49 8.50 -13.15
CA ASP A 139 -2.19 8.59 -12.47
C ASP A 139 -2.16 9.68 -11.38
N TRP A 140 -0.98 9.81 -10.74
CA TRP A 140 -0.74 10.82 -9.72
C TRP A 140 -0.92 12.26 -10.20
N LYS A 141 -0.64 12.56 -11.47
CA LYS A 141 -0.78 13.91 -12.02
C LYS A 141 -2.26 14.28 -12.12
N ASP A 142 -3.09 13.35 -12.60
CA ASP A 142 -4.54 13.51 -12.67
C ASP A 142 -5.13 13.72 -11.26
N TYR A 143 -4.72 12.91 -10.28
CA TYR A 143 -5.19 13.04 -8.90
C TYR A 143 -4.82 14.40 -8.28
N TYR A 144 -3.55 14.83 -8.43
CA TYR A 144 -3.10 16.11 -7.88
C TYR A 144 -3.80 17.29 -8.57
N GLN A 145 -4.03 17.22 -9.88
CA GLN A 145 -4.79 18.23 -10.60
C GLN A 145 -6.23 18.31 -10.09
N TRP A 146 -6.92 17.16 -9.95
CA TRP A 146 -8.28 17.11 -9.44
C TRP A 146 -8.41 17.65 -8.01
N ARG A 147 -7.47 17.28 -7.12
CA ARG A 147 -7.45 17.79 -5.75
C ARG A 147 -6.86 19.19 -5.59
N CYS A 148 -6.50 19.86 -6.69
CA CYS A 148 -5.86 21.18 -6.67
C CYS A 148 -4.58 21.21 -5.80
N LEU A 149 -3.83 20.12 -5.78
CA LEU A 149 -2.60 19.97 -5.01
C LEU A 149 -1.37 20.26 -5.88
N PRO A 150 -0.38 20.98 -5.35
CA PRO A 150 0.87 21.17 -6.07
C PRO A 150 1.74 19.91 -6.00
N LEU A 151 2.52 19.64 -7.06
CA LEU A 151 3.38 18.44 -7.20
C LEU A 151 4.56 18.38 -6.21
N HIS A 152 4.74 19.39 -5.37
CA HIS A 152 5.69 19.34 -4.24
C HIS A 152 5.04 18.87 -2.93
N SER A 153 3.71 18.72 -2.88
CA SER A 153 3.03 18.15 -1.72
C SER A 153 3.35 16.66 -1.57
N PRO A 154 3.77 16.19 -0.38
CA PRO A 154 4.20 14.80 -0.16
C PRO A 154 3.05 13.81 0.10
N VAL A 155 1.78 14.22 0.00
CA VAL A 155 0.63 13.39 0.43
C VAL A 155 0.50 12.06 -0.30
N ALA A 156 1.02 11.94 -1.52
CA ALA A 156 1.11 10.66 -2.25
C ALA A 156 1.86 9.57 -1.48
N LEU A 157 2.75 9.93 -0.54
CA LEU A 157 3.41 8.96 0.34
C LEU A 157 2.44 8.26 1.30
N LEU A 158 1.25 8.80 1.55
CA LEU A 158 0.21 8.21 2.41
C LEU A 158 -1.04 7.84 1.63
N LEU A 159 -1.38 8.62 0.59
CA LEU A 159 -2.57 8.41 -0.22
C LEU A 159 -2.46 7.22 -1.18
N HIS A 160 -1.27 6.62 -1.34
CA HIS A 160 -1.16 5.39 -2.12
C HIS A 160 -2.06 4.26 -1.57
N TRP A 161 -2.41 4.24 -0.27
CA TRP A 161 -3.34 3.25 0.29
C TRP A 161 -4.75 3.34 -0.33
N PRO A 162 -5.50 4.46 -0.18
CA PRO A 162 -6.82 4.58 -0.76
C PRO A 162 -6.80 4.58 -2.30
N LEU A 163 -5.76 5.12 -2.94
CA LEU A 163 -5.69 5.15 -4.40
C LEU A 163 -5.36 3.77 -5.00
N THR A 164 -4.61 2.91 -4.28
CA THR A 164 -4.47 1.50 -4.64
C THR A 164 -5.82 0.76 -4.56
N ILE A 165 -6.65 1.05 -3.55
CA ILE A 165 -8.01 0.49 -3.46
C ILE A 165 -8.84 0.95 -4.65
N TYR A 166 -8.82 2.25 -4.97
CA TYR A 166 -9.50 2.80 -6.14
C TYR A 166 -9.09 2.06 -7.42
N GLN A 167 -7.79 1.92 -7.68
CA GLN A 167 -7.29 1.21 -8.85
C GLN A 167 -7.70 -0.26 -8.87
N SER A 168 -7.69 -0.94 -7.71
CA SER A 168 -8.12 -2.33 -7.58
C SER A 168 -9.58 -2.51 -8.00
N ILE A 169 -10.44 -1.56 -7.61
CA ILE A 169 -11.85 -1.56 -7.98
C ILE A 169 -12.02 -1.30 -9.47
N GLN A 170 -11.29 -0.34 -10.06
CA GLN A 170 -11.33 -0.08 -11.51
C GLN A 170 -10.94 -1.32 -12.32
N LEU A 171 -9.90 -2.04 -11.88
CA LEU A 171 -9.44 -3.27 -12.53
C LEU A 171 -10.47 -4.41 -12.44
N SER A 172 -11.18 -4.50 -11.33
CA SER A 172 -12.28 -5.47 -11.14
C SER A 172 -13.52 -5.09 -11.97
N ALA A 173 -13.90 -3.81 -11.98
CA ALA A 173 -15.04 -3.27 -12.70
C ALA A 173 -14.88 -3.35 -14.23
N THR A 174 -13.67 -3.23 -14.76
CA THR A 174 -13.44 -3.33 -16.22
C THR A 174 -13.70 -4.74 -16.75
N ARG A 175 -13.65 -5.77 -15.87
CA ARG A 175 -13.83 -7.18 -16.25
C ARG A 175 -15.22 -7.73 -15.95
N ARG A 176 -15.96 -7.15 -15.02
CA ARG A 176 -17.37 -7.46 -14.76
C ARG A 176 -18.21 -6.37 -15.41
N SER A 177 -19.20 -6.71 -16.25
CA SER A 177 -19.99 -5.73 -17.03
C SER A 177 -20.65 -4.59 -16.21
N SER A 178 -20.66 -4.70 -14.89
CA SER A 178 -20.72 -3.61 -13.92
C SER A 178 -20.44 -4.23 -12.54
N LEU A 179 -19.63 -3.58 -11.70
CA LEU A 179 -19.79 -3.76 -10.25
C LEU A 179 -21.13 -3.08 -9.91
N GLU A 180 -22.23 -3.83 -9.95
CA GLU A 180 -23.56 -3.35 -9.54
C GLU A 180 -23.61 -3.21 -8.02
N VAL A 181 -22.80 -2.29 -7.48
CA VAL A 181 -22.79 -1.97 -6.07
C VAL A 181 -23.96 -1.03 -5.81
N ASN A 182 -25.04 -1.58 -5.29
CA ASN A 182 -26.23 -0.81 -4.94
C ASN A 182 -26.05 -0.21 -3.53
N GLY A 183 -25.57 1.04 -3.47
CA GLY A 183 -25.54 1.85 -2.26
C GLY A 183 -24.33 1.63 -1.34
N THR A 184 -23.89 0.39 -1.11
CA THR A 184 -22.78 0.09 -0.17
C THR A 184 -21.74 -0.83 -0.79
N LEU A 185 -20.47 -0.40 -0.76
CA LEU A 185 -19.30 -1.14 -1.23
C LEU A 185 -18.61 -1.84 -0.04
N HIS A 186 -18.60 -3.17 -0.03
CA HIS A 186 -17.96 -3.99 0.99
C HIS A 186 -16.58 -4.47 0.53
N ILE A 187 -15.53 -3.96 1.18
CA ILE A 187 -14.14 -4.30 0.91
C ILE A 187 -13.61 -5.14 2.07
N HIS A 188 -13.02 -6.28 1.78
CA HIS A 188 -12.16 -6.98 2.73
C HIS A 188 -10.70 -6.62 2.43
N TYR A 189 -10.07 -5.89 3.34
CA TYR A 189 -8.67 -5.48 3.24
C TYR A 189 -7.80 -6.43 4.06
N LEU A 190 -6.95 -7.22 3.42
CA LEU A 190 -6.16 -8.27 4.08
C LEU A 190 -4.75 -7.81 4.39
N GLY A 191 -4.25 -8.23 5.57
CA GLY A 191 -2.88 -7.99 6.01
C GLY A 191 -2.53 -6.53 6.31
N PRO A 192 -3.40 -5.70 6.93
CA PRO A 192 -3.03 -4.34 7.28
C PRO A 192 -1.93 -4.35 8.35
N GLU A 193 -0.86 -3.58 8.11
CA GLU A 193 0.23 -3.37 9.05
C GLU A 193 0.38 -1.88 9.32
N LYS A 194 1.12 -1.18 8.46
CA LYS A 194 1.35 0.26 8.58
C LYS A 194 0.07 1.07 8.42
N GLU A 195 -0.88 0.55 7.66
CA GLU A 195 -2.22 1.10 7.44
C GLU A 195 -2.99 1.26 8.74
N LEU A 196 -2.78 0.39 9.73
CA LEU A 196 -3.42 0.47 11.05
C LEU A 196 -3.05 1.75 11.82
N LEU A 197 -1.94 2.37 11.46
CA LEU A 197 -1.42 3.61 12.05
C LEU A 197 -1.82 4.85 11.24
N GLN A 198 -2.43 4.65 10.07
CA GLN A 198 -2.75 5.69 9.09
C GLN A 198 -4.22 5.68 8.69
N LEU A 199 -5.10 5.11 9.53
CA LEU A 199 -6.51 4.85 9.20
C LEU A 199 -7.27 6.08 8.67
N ALA A 200 -6.95 7.30 9.11
CA ALA A 200 -7.64 8.51 8.63
C ALA A 200 -7.41 8.79 7.13
N VAL A 201 -6.35 8.25 6.51
CA VAL A 201 -6.10 8.42 5.06
C VAL A 201 -7.16 7.71 4.21
N PHE A 202 -7.81 6.66 4.75
CA PHE A 202 -8.91 5.98 4.07
C PHE A 202 -10.17 6.84 3.97
N GLY A 203 -10.24 7.95 4.71
CA GLY A 203 -11.31 8.95 4.53
C GLY A 203 -11.34 9.53 3.12
N GLU A 204 -10.21 9.47 2.40
CA GLU A 204 -10.14 9.86 0.99
C GLU A 204 -11.04 9.02 0.07
N LEU A 205 -11.36 7.79 0.44
CA LEU A 205 -12.28 6.93 -0.32
C LEU A 205 -13.67 7.55 -0.43
N HIS A 206 -14.04 8.43 0.50
CA HIS A 206 -15.23 9.23 0.35
C HIS A 206 -15.19 10.06 -0.96
N ALA A 207 -14.10 10.79 -1.21
CA ALA A 207 -13.97 11.64 -2.40
C ALA A 207 -13.93 10.79 -3.69
N LEU A 208 -13.33 9.60 -3.62
CA LEU A 208 -13.19 8.69 -4.76
C LEU A 208 -14.49 7.95 -5.11
N PHE A 209 -15.39 7.77 -4.13
CA PHE A 209 -16.67 7.06 -4.29
C PHE A 209 -17.84 7.88 -3.73
N PRO A 210 -18.15 9.06 -4.32
CA PRO A 210 -19.11 10.02 -3.73
C PRO A 210 -20.55 9.50 -3.62
N HIS A 211 -20.90 8.44 -4.36
CA HIS A 211 -22.25 7.85 -4.41
C HIS A 211 -22.37 6.53 -3.65
N LEU A 212 -21.31 6.06 -2.99
CA LEU A 212 -21.29 4.80 -2.28
C LEU A 212 -20.96 5.03 -0.81
N GLU A 213 -21.58 4.23 0.05
CA GLU A 213 -21.08 4.00 1.40
C GLU A 213 -19.99 2.93 1.34
N VAL A 214 -18.77 3.24 1.78
CA VAL A 214 -17.63 2.32 1.71
C VAL A 214 -17.43 1.66 3.07
N HIS A 215 -17.55 0.34 3.13
CA HIS A 215 -17.29 -0.46 4.33
C HIS A 215 -16.03 -1.29 4.12
N ILE A 216 -15.06 -1.17 5.04
CA ILE A 216 -13.80 -1.89 4.95
C ILE A 216 -13.60 -2.73 6.22
N GLU A 217 -13.56 -4.05 6.06
CA GLU A 217 -13.10 -4.97 7.08
C GLU A 217 -11.58 -5.16 6.90
N LEU A 218 -10.79 -4.55 7.79
CA LEU A 218 -9.33 -4.64 7.86
C LEU A 218 -8.94 -5.88 8.69
N ILE A 219 -8.46 -6.92 8.02
CA ILE A 219 -8.33 -8.27 8.59
C ILE A 219 -6.87 -8.71 8.54
N GLY A 220 -6.27 -8.96 9.70
CA GLY A 220 -4.92 -9.50 9.74
C GLY A 220 -4.38 -9.80 11.14
N PRO A 221 -3.31 -10.61 11.24
CA PRO A 221 -2.70 -10.98 12.52
C PRO A 221 -2.09 -9.78 13.25
N ALA A 222 -1.66 -8.75 12.51
CA ALA A 222 -1.06 -7.52 13.04
C ALA A 222 -2.07 -6.60 13.76
N VAL A 223 -3.38 -6.81 13.58
CA VAL A 223 -4.40 -6.07 14.33
C VAL A 223 -4.21 -6.34 15.83
N PRO A 224 -4.08 -5.31 16.67
CA PRO A 224 -3.94 -5.51 18.11
C PRO A 224 -5.19 -6.13 18.73
N GLN A 225 -5.02 -7.08 19.66
CA GLN A 225 -6.16 -7.81 20.27
C GLN A 225 -7.19 -6.88 20.93
N PHE A 226 -6.76 -5.78 21.52
CA PHE A 226 -7.67 -4.83 22.18
C PHE A 226 -8.46 -3.95 21.20
N ARG A 227 -8.13 -3.98 19.90
CA ARG A 227 -8.86 -3.30 18.82
C ARG A 227 -9.67 -4.26 17.96
N ASP A 228 -9.63 -5.56 18.27
CA ASP A 228 -10.43 -6.53 17.53
C ASP A 228 -11.93 -6.23 17.67
N GLY A 229 -12.62 -6.15 16.53
CA GLY A 229 -14.02 -5.74 16.43
C GLY A 229 -14.26 -4.23 16.50
N GLU A 230 -13.24 -3.39 16.68
CA GLU A 230 -13.39 -1.93 16.73
C GLU A 230 -13.97 -1.41 15.43
N ARG A 231 -15.03 -0.59 15.54
CA ARG A 231 -15.64 0.12 14.42
C ARG A 231 -15.26 1.59 14.46
N ILE A 232 -14.81 2.09 13.32
CA ILE A 232 -14.34 3.46 13.13
C ILE A 232 -15.15 4.09 11.99
N ASN A 233 -15.72 5.26 12.24
CA ASN A 233 -16.44 6.02 11.23
C ASN A 233 -15.58 7.21 10.80
N LEU A 234 -15.19 7.26 9.53
CA LEU A 234 -14.45 8.38 8.97
C LEU A 234 -15.44 9.34 8.31
N CYS A 235 -15.98 10.25 9.12
CA CYS A 235 -16.98 11.22 8.67
C CYS A 235 -16.36 12.48 8.04
N ASN A 236 -15.07 12.72 8.25
CA ASN A 236 -14.34 13.90 7.77
C ASN A 236 -12.98 13.48 7.22
N TYR A 237 -12.38 14.35 6.39
CA TYR A 237 -10.98 14.23 5.98
C TYR A 237 -10.04 14.52 7.16
N ALA A 238 -8.83 13.95 7.08
CA ALA A 238 -7.75 14.34 7.98
C ALA A 238 -7.49 15.85 7.87
N HIS A 239 -7.24 16.49 9.01
CA HIS A 239 -7.17 17.92 9.16
C HIS A 239 -5.82 18.50 8.72
N CYS A 240 -5.85 19.76 8.25
CA CYS A 240 -4.64 20.54 7.98
C CYS A 240 -4.12 21.25 9.24
N LEU A 241 -3.02 21.99 9.06
CA LEU A 241 -2.40 22.84 10.10
C LEU A 241 -3.13 24.19 10.28
N ASP A 242 -3.73 24.71 9.21
CA ASP A 242 -4.30 26.08 9.20
C ASP A 242 -5.48 26.20 10.18
N LEU A 243 -5.40 27.17 11.09
CA LEU A 243 -6.38 27.36 12.18
C LEU A 243 -7.77 27.76 11.67
N ASP A 244 -7.81 28.60 10.64
CA ASP A 244 -9.05 29.15 10.07
C ASP A 244 -9.64 28.26 8.96
N CYS A 245 -9.10 27.05 8.76
CA CYS A 245 -9.60 26.13 7.75
C CYS A 245 -10.94 25.53 8.17
N THR A 246 -11.85 25.42 7.21
CA THR A 246 -13.17 24.77 7.40
C THR A 246 -13.07 23.30 7.79
N CYS A 247 -11.92 22.65 7.58
CA CYS A 247 -11.72 21.29 8.09
C CYS A 247 -11.74 21.23 9.63
N LYS A 248 -11.54 22.36 10.34
CA LYS A 248 -11.55 22.44 11.82
C LYS A 248 -12.94 22.77 12.39
N SER A 249 -13.84 23.37 11.61
CA SER A 249 -15.16 23.80 12.09
C SER A 249 -16.13 22.67 12.41
N SER A 250 -15.86 21.43 11.99
CA SER A 250 -16.67 20.25 12.35
C SER A 250 -16.34 19.67 13.73
N SER A 251 -15.34 20.22 14.43
CA SER A 251 -14.81 19.64 15.68
C SER A 251 -15.43 20.18 16.99
N GLU A 252 -16.23 21.26 16.93
CA GLU A 252 -16.73 21.94 18.14
C GLU A 252 -17.91 21.24 18.84
N ASN A 253 -18.58 20.27 18.22
CA ASN A 253 -19.69 19.52 18.82
C ASN A 253 -19.36 18.05 19.08
N ARG A 254 -18.42 17.77 20.00
CA ARG A 254 -18.25 16.43 20.60
C ARG A 254 -19.25 16.18 21.74
N SER A 255 -20.54 16.36 21.47
CA SER A 255 -21.60 15.72 22.26
C SER A 255 -22.26 14.67 21.38
N TRP A 256 -22.17 13.40 21.80
CA TRP A 256 -22.75 12.24 21.13
C TRP A 256 -24.28 12.27 21.24
N GLY A 257 -24.90 13.23 20.57
CA GLY A 257 -26.33 13.44 20.45
C GLY A 257 -26.71 13.51 18.98
N VAL A 258 -27.60 12.61 18.59
CA VAL A 258 -28.19 12.45 17.25
C VAL A 258 -28.48 13.81 16.60
N SER A 259 -27.74 14.13 15.54
CA SER A 259 -28.07 15.23 14.63
C SER A 259 -28.04 14.70 13.20
N ASN A 260 -29.22 14.66 12.60
CA ASN A 260 -29.46 14.29 11.20
C ASN A 260 -28.93 15.40 10.28
N SER A 261 -27.81 15.14 9.59
CA SER A 261 -27.61 15.39 8.14
C SER A 261 -26.13 15.25 7.76
N ASN A 262 -25.71 14.03 7.43
CA ASN A 262 -24.67 13.63 6.45
C ASN A 262 -24.22 12.21 6.80
N ALA A 263 -24.76 11.22 6.07
CA ALA A 263 -24.51 9.79 6.27
C ALA A 263 -22.99 9.50 6.31
N THR A 264 -22.56 8.63 7.22
CA THR A 264 -21.19 8.09 7.23
C THR A 264 -20.87 7.52 5.86
N LYS A 265 -19.76 7.97 5.23
CA LYS A 265 -19.41 7.54 3.86
C LYS A 265 -18.28 6.53 3.82
N VAL A 266 -17.45 6.44 4.87
CA VAL A 266 -16.44 5.39 5.03
C VAL A 266 -16.50 4.83 6.46
N THR A 267 -16.74 3.53 6.58
CA THR A 267 -16.70 2.78 7.84
C THR A 267 -15.57 1.77 7.77
N LEU A 268 -14.71 1.74 8.78
CA LEU A 268 -13.68 0.74 8.95
C LEU A 268 -14.03 -0.18 10.13
N ARG A 269 -13.74 -1.46 10.01
CA ARG A 269 -13.79 -2.41 11.11
C ARG A 269 -12.52 -3.23 11.18
N LEU A 270 -11.95 -3.36 12.36
CA LEU A 270 -10.69 -4.06 12.56
C LEU A 270 -10.95 -5.49 13.02
N ARG A 271 -10.26 -6.47 12.41
CA ARG A 271 -10.41 -7.90 12.72
C ARG A 271 -9.04 -8.54 12.91
N LYS A 272 -8.80 -9.09 14.09
CA LYS A 272 -7.58 -9.83 14.38
C LYS A 272 -7.71 -11.28 13.94
N GLY A 273 -6.73 -11.73 13.16
CA GLY A 273 -6.56 -13.12 12.78
C GLY A 273 -6.29 -13.27 11.29
N TYR A 274 -6.04 -14.51 10.86
CA TYR A 274 -5.90 -14.80 9.44
C TYR A 274 -7.27 -14.84 8.78
N TYR A 275 -7.33 -14.41 7.51
CA TYR A 275 -8.59 -14.32 6.79
C TYR A 275 -9.35 -15.65 6.76
N HIS A 276 -8.64 -16.75 6.51
CA HIS A 276 -9.22 -18.09 6.45
C HIS A 276 -9.82 -18.57 7.79
N ASP A 277 -9.31 -18.08 8.92
CA ASP A 277 -9.83 -18.43 10.24
C ASP A 277 -11.06 -17.61 10.60
N CYS A 278 -11.04 -16.31 10.30
CA CYS A 278 -12.08 -15.37 10.71
C CYS A 278 -13.21 -15.22 9.70
N TYR A 279 -13.04 -15.68 8.46
CA TYR A 279 -13.98 -15.45 7.35
C TYR A 279 -15.43 -15.75 7.70
N ARG A 280 -15.69 -16.92 8.31
CA ARG A 280 -17.04 -17.39 8.64
C ARG A 280 -17.78 -16.47 9.61
N ASP A 281 -17.04 -15.76 10.47
CA ASP A 281 -17.64 -14.83 11.42
C ASP A 281 -17.84 -13.45 10.79
N ILE A 282 -16.94 -13.03 9.90
CA ILE A 282 -17.00 -11.74 9.21
C ILE A 282 -18.18 -11.70 8.23
N VAL A 283 -18.37 -12.75 7.43
CA VAL A 283 -19.43 -12.76 6.39
C VAL A 283 -20.85 -12.97 6.91
N LYS A 284 -21.03 -13.10 8.24
CA LYS A 284 -22.37 -13.08 8.86
C LYS A 284 -23.06 -11.74 8.67
N ASP A 285 -22.28 -10.66 8.64
CA ASP A 285 -22.79 -9.29 8.55
C ASP A 285 -22.94 -8.86 7.07
N SER A 286 -21.92 -9.07 6.24
CA SER A 286 -21.93 -8.72 4.82
C SER A 286 -20.92 -9.55 4.02
N PHE A 287 -21.24 -9.85 2.76
CA PHE A 287 -20.32 -10.50 1.83
C PHE A 287 -19.44 -9.45 1.12
N PRO A 288 -18.14 -9.69 0.90
CA PRO A 288 -17.28 -8.72 0.20
C PRO A 288 -17.60 -8.64 -1.29
N ASP A 289 -17.64 -7.41 -1.81
CA ASP A 289 -17.66 -7.16 -3.26
C ASP A 289 -16.28 -7.37 -3.88
N ILE A 290 -15.23 -7.06 -3.11
CA ILE A 290 -13.83 -7.17 -3.51
C ILE A 290 -12.93 -7.43 -2.30
N ILE A 291 -11.86 -8.19 -2.53
CA ILE A 291 -10.76 -8.40 -1.59
C ILE A 291 -9.56 -7.61 -2.11
N VAL A 292 -8.93 -6.83 -1.21
CA VAL A 292 -7.70 -6.08 -1.52
C VAL A 292 -6.62 -6.45 -0.52
N ALA A 293 -5.41 -6.72 -0.99
CA ALA A 293 -4.26 -7.00 -0.14
C ALA A 293 -3.04 -6.23 -0.64
N SER A 294 -2.65 -5.20 0.10
CA SER A 294 -1.51 -4.37 -0.26
C SER A 294 -0.20 -5.00 0.19
N ASN A 295 0.85 -4.93 -0.62
CA ASN A 295 2.17 -5.48 -0.32
C ASN A 295 2.11 -6.92 0.24
N ALA A 296 1.29 -7.76 -0.40
CA ALA A 296 0.78 -8.99 0.20
C ALA A 296 1.88 -9.99 0.55
N GLY A 297 2.98 -10.03 -0.20
CA GLY A 297 4.09 -10.95 0.08
C GLY A 297 3.66 -12.41 0.02
N ILE A 298 2.77 -12.78 -0.91
CA ILE A 298 2.15 -14.11 -0.99
C ILE A 298 3.19 -15.22 -1.06
N ALA A 299 4.27 -15.01 -1.82
CA ALA A 299 5.35 -15.97 -1.94
C ALA A 299 6.27 -16.03 -0.69
N ALA A 300 6.21 -15.02 0.18
CA ALA A 300 7.06 -14.92 1.36
C ALA A 300 6.44 -15.58 2.60
N TYR A 301 5.11 -15.69 2.69
CA TYR A 301 4.40 -16.20 3.87
C TYR A 301 3.48 -17.36 3.52
N SER A 302 3.73 -18.53 4.12
CA SER A 302 2.92 -19.74 3.89
C SER A 302 1.49 -19.64 4.40
N ASP A 303 1.20 -18.75 5.35
CA ASP A 303 -0.14 -18.49 5.88
C ASP A 303 -1.11 -17.96 4.81
N TRP A 304 -0.61 -17.53 3.65
CA TRP A 304 -1.45 -17.19 2.50
C TRP A 304 -2.11 -18.40 1.84
N LEU A 305 -1.55 -19.61 1.91
CA LEU A 305 -2.06 -20.76 1.14
C LEU A 305 -3.55 -21.06 1.45
N PRO A 306 -3.99 -21.21 2.72
CA PRO A 306 -5.40 -21.43 3.01
C PRO A 306 -6.27 -20.22 2.66
N THR A 307 -5.73 -19.00 2.75
CA THR A 307 -6.42 -17.76 2.34
C THR A 307 -6.71 -17.75 0.84
N ILE A 308 -5.72 -18.11 0.01
CA ILE A 308 -5.87 -18.17 -1.46
C ILE A 308 -6.85 -19.28 -1.87
N GLU A 309 -6.82 -20.44 -1.21
CA GLU A 309 -7.80 -21.51 -1.42
C GLU A 309 -9.22 -21.05 -1.11
N LEU A 310 -9.41 -20.36 0.01
CA LEU A 310 -10.70 -19.80 0.41
C LEU A 310 -11.20 -18.75 -0.60
N ILE A 311 -10.35 -17.81 -1.04
CA ILE A 311 -10.73 -16.80 -2.03
C ILE A 311 -11.24 -17.46 -3.32
N ARG A 312 -10.51 -18.47 -3.81
CA ARG A 312 -10.91 -19.27 -4.97
C ARG A 312 -12.26 -19.96 -4.76
N GLU A 313 -12.49 -20.56 -3.59
CA GLU A 313 -13.74 -21.26 -3.28
C GLU A 313 -14.96 -20.32 -3.20
N ARG A 314 -14.74 -19.06 -2.81
CA ARG A 314 -15.80 -18.06 -2.67
C ARG A 314 -16.06 -17.25 -3.93
N ASP A 315 -15.17 -17.36 -4.93
CA ASP A 315 -15.28 -16.67 -6.23
C ASP A 315 -15.42 -15.15 -6.09
N VAL A 316 -14.74 -14.58 -5.08
CA VAL A 316 -14.69 -13.15 -4.82
C VAL A 316 -13.51 -12.55 -5.58
N PRO A 317 -13.69 -11.45 -6.34
CA PRO A 317 -12.56 -10.76 -6.97
C PRO A 317 -11.53 -10.36 -5.93
N ALA A 318 -10.28 -10.77 -6.12
CA ALA A 318 -9.19 -10.39 -5.23
C ALA A 318 -8.07 -9.72 -6.02
N ILE A 319 -7.68 -8.52 -5.58
CA ILE A 319 -6.56 -7.77 -6.13
C ILE A 319 -5.47 -7.66 -5.05
N PHE A 320 -4.25 -8.00 -5.44
CA PHE A 320 -3.07 -7.97 -4.60
C PHE A 320 -2.09 -6.96 -5.16
N SER A 321 -1.22 -6.41 -4.31
CA SER A 321 -0.04 -5.70 -4.77
C SER A 321 1.24 -6.18 -4.12
N ASP A 322 2.37 -5.91 -4.79
CA ASP A 322 3.70 -6.23 -4.27
C ASP A 322 4.74 -5.14 -4.60
N PHE A 323 5.88 -5.20 -3.92
CA PHE A 323 6.87 -4.14 -3.96
C PHE A 323 7.64 -4.03 -5.29
N CYS A 324 7.86 -5.16 -5.95
CA CYS A 324 8.61 -5.24 -7.19
C CYS A 324 8.06 -6.34 -8.10
N GLU A 325 8.47 -6.32 -9.38
CA GLU A 325 7.97 -7.24 -10.40
C GLU A 325 8.30 -8.70 -10.05
N GLU A 326 9.45 -8.93 -9.41
CA GLU A 326 9.88 -10.24 -8.93
C GLU A 326 8.93 -10.82 -7.89
N ALA A 327 8.60 -10.03 -6.86
CA ALA A 327 7.70 -10.46 -5.80
C ALA A 327 6.30 -10.77 -6.36
N ALA A 328 5.80 -9.91 -7.25
CA ALA A 328 4.53 -10.13 -7.94
C ALA A 328 4.55 -11.39 -8.83
N HIS A 329 5.67 -11.67 -9.52
CA HIS A 329 5.82 -12.88 -10.32
C HIS A 329 5.78 -14.15 -9.46
N LEU A 330 6.52 -14.15 -8.34
CA LEU A 330 6.52 -15.28 -7.42
C LEU A 330 5.14 -15.49 -6.79
N ALA A 331 4.47 -14.40 -6.38
CA ALA A 331 3.10 -14.44 -5.89
C ALA A 331 2.12 -15.03 -6.93
N ALA A 332 2.21 -14.61 -8.19
CA ALA A 332 1.39 -15.14 -9.28
C ALA A 332 1.61 -16.64 -9.50
N ARG A 333 2.85 -17.12 -9.39
CA ARG A 333 3.17 -18.56 -9.45
C ARG A 333 2.56 -19.31 -8.28
N CYS A 334 2.64 -18.78 -7.06
CA CYS A 334 2.01 -19.37 -5.88
C CYS A 334 0.49 -19.47 -6.05
N ILE A 335 -0.18 -18.38 -6.47
CA ILE A 335 -1.62 -18.38 -6.74
C ILE A 335 -1.96 -19.43 -7.79
N THR A 336 -1.24 -19.48 -8.91
CA THR A 336 -1.50 -20.44 -9.99
C THR A 336 -1.32 -21.88 -9.53
N ALA A 337 -0.28 -22.15 -8.72
CA ALA A 337 -0.01 -23.48 -8.18
C ALA A 337 -1.10 -23.96 -7.21
N VAL A 338 -1.60 -23.07 -6.35
CA VAL A 338 -2.65 -23.38 -5.36
C VAL A 338 -4.03 -23.51 -6.02
N THR A 339 -4.32 -22.64 -6.99
CA THR A 339 -5.67 -22.54 -7.56
C THR A 339 -5.87 -23.39 -8.80
N GLY A 340 -4.78 -23.76 -9.49
CA GLY A 340 -4.82 -24.39 -10.80
C GLY A 340 -5.33 -23.46 -11.91
N ARG A 341 -5.46 -22.16 -11.65
CA ARG A 341 -6.01 -21.16 -12.58
C ARG A 341 -4.99 -20.05 -12.85
N PRO A 342 -4.94 -19.50 -14.08
CA PRO A 342 -4.16 -18.30 -14.34
C PRO A 342 -4.78 -17.10 -13.62
N LEU A 343 -3.99 -16.04 -13.44
CA LEU A 343 -4.47 -14.78 -12.87
C LEU A 343 -5.63 -14.20 -13.71
N THR A 344 -6.66 -13.72 -13.02
CA THR A 344 -7.74 -12.97 -13.65
C THR A 344 -7.32 -11.54 -13.93
N VAL A 345 -6.33 -10.98 -13.23
CA VAL A 345 -5.73 -9.68 -13.57
C VAL A 345 -4.22 -9.87 -13.71
N PRO A 346 -3.63 -9.65 -14.90
CA PRO A 346 -2.20 -9.81 -15.10
C PRO A 346 -1.42 -8.79 -14.28
N ILE A 347 -0.17 -9.12 -13.98
CA ILE A 347 0.77 -8.21 -13.32
C ILE A 347 0.91 -6.93 -14.15
N GLN A 348 0.64 -5.80 -13.53
CA GLN A 348 0.77 -4.47 -14.15
C GLN A 348 1.22 -3.44 -13.11
N VAL A 349 1.85 -2.36 -13.57
CA VAL A 349 2.28 -1.27 -12.69
C VAL A 349 1.06 -0.56 -12.11
N ASN A 350 1.07 -0.32 -10.82
CA ASN A 350 0.12 0.57 -10.17
C ASN A 350 0.51 2.04 -10.44
N PRO A 351 -0.33 2.82 -11.12
CA PRO A 351 -0.03 4.23 -11.35
C PRO A 351 -0.01 5.05 -10.06
N PHE A 352 -0.65 4.54 -8.99
CA PHE A 352 -0.70 5.16 -7.67
C PHE A 352 0.25 4.52 -6.65
N ARG A 353 1.30 3.81 -7.11
CA ARG A 353 2.36 3.30 -6.23
C ARG A 353 2.99 4.43 -5.42
N GLN A 354 3.46 4.12 -4.21
CA GLN A 354 4.07 5.11 -3.34
C GLN A 354 5.30 5.73 -4.03
N PRO A 355 5.41 7.06 -4.16
CA PRO A 355 6.52 7.72 -4.85
C PRO A 355 7.77 7.85 -3.99
N MET A 356 8.18 6.74 -3.38
CA MET A 356 9.39 6.64 -2.58
C MET A 356 9.95 5.24 -2.66
N ALA A 357 11.22 5.13 -3.04
CA ALA A 357 11.89 3.85 -3.13
C ALA A 357 11.93 3.17 -1.77
N VAL A 358 11.76 1.85 -1.78
CA VAL A 358 11.94 1.02 -0.59
C VAL A 358 13.43 0.98 -0.26
N GLU A 359 13.74 1.21 1.01
CA GLU A 359 15.10 1.10 1.54
C GLU A 359 15.47 -0.35 1.81
N ASP A 360 16.78 -0.64 1.82
CA ASP A 360 17.33 -1.94 2.23
C ASP A 360 16.71 -3.16 1.55
N THR A 361 16.40 -3.03 0.26
CA THR A 361 15.92 -4.13 -0.57
C THR A 361 16.98 -5.25 -0.67
N VAL A 362 16.52 -6.49 -0.85
CA VAL A 362 17.40 -7.65 -1.04
C VAL A 362 17.97 -7.69 -2.47
N LEU A 363 17.20 -7.21 -3.44
CA LEU A 363 17.57 -7.09 -4.85
C LEU A 363 17.68 -5.62 -5.24
N TYR A 364 18.54 -5.31 -6.21
CA TYR A 364 18.64 -3.97 -6.82
C TYR A 364 17.46 -3.63 -7.75
N LEU A 365 16.42 -4.45 -7.77
CA LEU A 365 15.20 -4.14 -8.51
C LEU A 365 14.54 -2.87 -7.94
N PRO A 366 14.06 -1.96 -8.80
CA PRO A 366 13.23 -0.85 -8.37
C PRO A 366 12.03 -1.38 -7.58
N SER A 367 11.87 -0.89 -6.36
CA SER A 367 10.88 -1.37 -5.42
C SER A 367 10.15 -0.19 -4.78
N TYR A 368 8.82 -0.26 -4.76
CA TYR A 368 7.93 0.78 -4.25
C TYR A 368 6.79 0.14 -3.50
N SER A 369 6.25 0.78 -2.46
CA SER A 369 5.03 0.27 -1.84
C SER A 369 3.87 0.30 -2.85
N ASN A 370 3.12 -0.80 -2.92
CA ASN A 370 2.04 -1.05 -3.87
C ASN A 370 2.46 -0.88 -5.34
N CYS A 371 3.67 -1.33 -5.72
CA CYS A 371 4.24 -1.07 -7.06
C CYS A 371 3.51 -1.78 -8.19
N PHE A 372 3.22 -3.07 -8.02
CA PHE A 372 2.57 -3.91 -9.02
C PHE A 372 1.24 -4.43 -8.51
N LEU A 373 0.21 -4.45 -9.36
CA LEU A 373 -1.11 -5.02 -9.10
C LEU A 373 -1.33 -6.27 -9.93
N PHE A 374 -2.01 -7.26 -9.35
CA PHE A 374 -2.42 -8.51 -9.99
C PHE A 374 -3.61 -9.11 -9.24
N GLY A 375 -4.32 -10.07 -9.82
CA GLY A 375 -5.55 -10.57 -9.21
C GLY A 375 -5.99 -11.94 -9.68
N MET A 376 -6.90 -12.55 -8.91
CA MET A 376 -7.43 -13.90 -9.14
C MET A 376 -8.95 -13.96 -9.09
#